data_AF-A0A850QVS6-F1
#
_entry.id   AF-A0A850QVS6-F1
#
_cell.length_a   1.000
_cell.length_b   1.000
_cell.length_c   1.000
_cell.angle_alpha   90.00
_cell.angle_beta   90.00
_cell.angle_gamma   90.00
#
_symmetry.space_group_name_H-M   'P 1'
#
loop_
_entity.id
_entity.type
_entity.pdbx_description
1 polymer ?
#
loop_
_entity_poly.entity_id
_entity_poly.type
_entity_poly.pdbx_seq_one_letter_code
_entity_poly.pdbx_strand_id
1 'polypeptide(L)'
;MIEWMKDRIWYQDGQFSQLGIAVGSRMTIIKLADEKLFIHSPIQLTTQLQLELSKLGHVAMVVTPNLNHHLFLSEWWLAYPSAYFYAPPGLQQKRSDLVFDGTLNTKTEPLWHGQLLQTVLKGSDTMEEVIFCDPLSRTLIIGDSLVWLKNRTSPISILLGLINGCYFNPAMPYYWR
;
A
#
# COMPACT_ATOMS: atom_id res chain seq x y z
N MET A 1 4.52 13.61 6.15
CA MET A 1 3.45 12.68 6.55
C MET A 1 2.14 13.40 6.87
N ILE A 2 0.96 12.88 6.51
CA ILE A 2 -0.35 13.46 6.85
C ILE A 2 -1.10 12.52 7.81
N GLU A 3 -1.59 13.04 8.92
CA GLU A 3 -2.40 12.29 9.89
C GLU A 3 -3.86 12.22 9.44
N TRP A 4 -4.37 11.00 9.26
CA TRP A 4 -5.76 10.73 8.88
C TRP A 4 -6.63 10.45 10.11
N MET A 5 -6.13 9.62 11.02
CA MET A 5 -6.74 9.35 12.31
C MET A 5 -5.70 9.56 13.39
N LYS A 6 -6.04 10.41 14.35
CA LYS A 6 -5.14 10.81 15.43
C LYS A 6 -4.47 9.61 16.09
N ASP A 7 -3.14 9.64 16.17
CA ASP A 7 -2.30 8.64 16.82
C ASP A 7 -2.53 7.20 16.31
N ARG A 8 -3.07 7.02 15.09
CA ARG A 8 -3.41 5.70 14.56
C ARG A 8 -3.11 5.50 13.08
N ILE A 9 -3.55 6.42 12.22
CA ILE A 9 -3.42 6.25 10.76
C ILE A 9 -2.83 7.50 10.15
N TRP A 10 -1.80 7.32 9.35
CA TRP A 10 -1.20 8.35 8.53
C TRP A 10 -1.11 7.88 7.08
N TYR A 11 -1.01 8.81 6.16
CA TYR A 11 -0.61 8.51 4.80
C TYR A 11 0.47 9.47 4.32
N GLN A 12 1.24 9.01 3.35
CA GLN A 12 2.24 9.80 2.66
C GLN A 12 2.12 9.54 1.17
N ASP A 13 1.94 10.61 0.39
CA ASP A 13 1.98 10.53 -1.07
C ASP A 13 3.44 10.51 -1.53
N GLY A 14 3.74 9.62 -2.47
CA GLY A 14 5.04 9.44 -3.09
C GLY A 14 5.00 9.73 -4.58
N GLN A 15 6.12 10.21 -5.12
CA GLN A 15 6.29 10.33 -6.56
C GLN A 15 6.50 8.93 -7.16
N PHE A 16 5.68 8.59 -8.15
CA PHE A 16 5.81 7.34 -8.90
C PHE A 16 5.34 7.57 -10.33
N SER A 17 6.11 7.02 -11.27
CA SER A 17 5.83 7.10 -12.70
C SER A 17 5.84 5.71 -13.29
N GLN A 18 4.79 5.36 -14.02
CA GLN A 18 4.68 4.11 -14.75
C GLN A 18 4.77 4.41 -16.25
N LEU A 19 5.74 3.81 -16.94
CA LEU A 19 5.99 4.05 -18.38
C LEU A 19 6.14 5.55 -18.72
N GLY A 20 6.77 6.33 -17.84
CA GLY A 20 6.96 7.78 -18.01
C GLY A 20 5.74 8.63 -17.65
N ILE A 21 4.63 8.03 -17.25
CA ILE A 21 3.41 8.73 -16.83
C ILE A 21 3.40 8.87 -15.31
N ALA A 22 3.37 10.11 -14.82
CA ALA A 22 3.24 10.39 -13.41
C ALA A 22 1.85 10.00 -12.90
N VAL A 23 1.79 8.85 -12.20
CA VAL A 23 0.57 8.31 -11.59
C VAL A 23 0.56 8.55 -10.08
N GLY A 24 1.71 8.80 -9.47
CA GLY A 24 1.84 8.93 -8.02
C GLY A 24 1.63 7.61 -7.28
N SER A 25 1.93 7.60 -6.00
CA SER A 25 1.76 6.45 -5.11
C SER A 25 1.33 6.95 -3.74
N ARG A 26 0.73 6.07 -2.93
CA ARG A 26 0.39 6.37 -1.54
C ARG A 26 0.83 5.23 -0.66
N MET A 27 1.51 5.58 0.42
CA MET A 27 1.77 4.69 1.55
C MET A 27 0.81 5.02 2.67
N THR A 28 0.30 3.99 3.34
CA THR A 28 -0.49 4.13 4.57
C THR A 28 0.29 3.52 5.72
N ILE A 29 0.41 4.26 6.81
CA ILE A 29 1.04 3.85 8.06
C ILE A 29 -0.07 3.64 9.06
N ILE A 30 -0.13 2.45 9.67
CA ILE A 30 -1.09 2.14 10.71
C ILE A 30 -0.32 1.78 11.97
N LYS A 31 -0.58 2.49 13.06
CA LYS A 31 -0.01 2.16 14.37
C LYS A 31 -0.91 1.15 15.08
N LEU A 32 -0.30 0.02 15.40
CA LEU A 32 -0.85 -1.10 16.15
C LEU A 32 -0.36 -1.02 17.61
N ALA A 33 -0.75 -2.01 18.41
CA ALA A 33 -0.28 -2.18 19.79
C ALA A 33 1.26 -2.24 19.87
N ASP A 34 1.79 -1.89 21.03
CA ASP A 34 3.23 -1.84 21.32
C ASP A 34 4.01 -0.88 20.41
N GLU A 35 3.36 0.21 19.94
CA GLU A 35 3.94 1.18 19.00
C GLU A 35 4.48 0.55 17.70
N LYS A 36 3.92 -0.61 17.30
CA LYS A 36 4.29 -1.30 16.07
C LYS A 36 3.62 -0.62 14.88
N LEU A 37 4.40 -0.29 13.87
CA LEU A 37 3.91 0.29 12.63
C LEU A 37 3.73 -0.81 11.58
N PHE A 38 2.54 -0.82 10.99
CA PHE A 38 2.18 -1.59 9.82
C PHE A 38 2.22 -0.65 8.60
N ILE A 39 3.09 -0.98 7.65
CA ILE A 39 3.32 -0.20 6.45
C ILE A 39 2.61 -0.87 5.29
N HIS A 40 1.62 -0.20 4.74
CA HIS A 40 0.90 -0.63 3.55
C HIS A 40 1.34 0.17 2.34
N SER A 41 1.70 -0.51 1.25
CA SER A 41 2.10 0.11 -0.02
C SER A 41 3.31 1.04 0.15
N PRO A 42 4.50 0.48 0.47
CA PRO A 42 5.71 1.27 0.68
C PRO A 42 6.06 2.13 -0.53
N ILE A 43 6.41 3.39 -0.29
CA ILE A 43 6.94 4.34 -1.27
C ILE A 43 8.45 4.49 -1.13
N GLN A 44 9.07 5.34 -1.95
CA GLN A 44 10.50 5.62 -1.85
C GLN A 44 10.93 5.97 -0.41
N LEU A 45 11.90 5.22 0.12
CA LEU A 45 12.41 5.35 1.46
C LEU A 45 13.49 6.43 1.54
N THR A 46 13.07 7.64 1.88
CA THR A 46 13.99 8.76 2.12
C THR A 46 14.42 8.83 3.57
N THR A 47 15.56 9.47 3.86
CA THR A 47 15.99 9.75 5.25
C THR A 47 14.94 10.52 6.04
N GLN A 48 14.28 11.49 5.41
CA GLN A 48 13.20 12.25 6.05
C GLN A 48 12.03 11.33 6.43
N LEU A 49 11.64 10.41 5.54
CA LEU A 49 10.57 9.45 5.83
C LEU A 49 10.94 8.52 6.99
N GLN A 50 12.19 8.03 7.04
CA GLN A 50 12.68 7.22 8.16
C GLN A 50 12.62 7.97 9.49
N LEU A 51 12.99 9.25 9.50
CA LEU A 51 12.91 10.13 10.67
C LEU A 51 11.46 10.43 11.10
N GLU A 52 10.51 10.49 10.16
CA GLU A 52 9.09 10.61 10.49
C GLU A 52 8.57 9.30 11.11
N LEU A 53 8.89 8.15 10.50
CA LEU A 53 8.47 6.83 10.99
C LEU A 53 9.01 6.54 12.39
N SER A 54 10.28 6.84 12.68
CA SER A 54 10.90 6.59 13.99
C SER A 54 10.26 7.37 15.13
N LYS A 55 9.59 8.49 14.84
CA LYS A 55 8.81 9.26 15.83
C LYS A 55 7.45 8.65 16.10
N LEU A 56 6.90 7.88 15.16
CA LEU A 56 5.60 7.24 15.29
C LEU A 56 5.66 5.89 15.99
N GLY A 57 6.77 5.16 15.84
CA GLY A 57 6.93 3.82 16.39
C GLY A 57 7.98 2.98 15.66
N HIS A 58 7.92 1.66 15.87
CA HIS A 58 8.81 0.69 15.23
C HIS A 58 8.16 0.08 13.99
N VAL A 59 8.78 0.20 12.81
CA VAL A 59 8.36 -0.50 11.58
C VAL A 59 8.45 -2.01 11.79
N ALA A 60 7.32 -2.66 12.03
CA ALA A 60 7.26 -4.08 12.38
C ALA A 60 6.72 -4.94 11.25
N MET A 61 5.92 -4.37 10.35
CA MET A 61 5.38 -5.06 9.18
C MET A 61 5.41 -4.17 7.96
N VAL A 62 5.83 -4.74 6.83
CA VAL A 62 5.79 -4.09 5.52
C VAL A 62 5.02 -5.01 4.57
N VAL A 63 3.94 -4.48 3.99
CA VAL A 63 3.05 -5.22 3.13
C VAL A 63 2.82 -4.51 1.80
N THR A 64 2.61 -5.30 0.75
CA THR A 64 2.19 -4.77 -0.55
C THR A 64 0.79 -5.30 -0.88
N PRO A 65 -0.13 -4.44 -1.36
CA PRO A 65 -1.52 -4.86 -1.61
C PRO A 65 -1.68 -5.77 -2.83
N ASN A 66 -0.84 -5.59 -3.85
CA ASN A 66 -0.92 -6.31 -5.12
C ASN A 66 0.46 -6.35 -5.84
N LEU A 67 0.51 -6.95 -7.03
CA LEU A 67 1.73 -7.19 -7.81
C LEU A 67 2.42 -5.93 -8.39
N ASN A 68 1.86 -4.73 -8.19
CA ASN A 68 2.38 -3.47 -8.73
C ASN A 68 3.13 -2.63 -7.68
N HIS A 69 2.94 -2.89 -6.39
CA HIS A 69 3.45 -2.03 -5.31
C HIS A 69 4.83 -2.44 -4.76
N HIS A 70 5.59 -3.24 -5.49
CA HIS A 70 6.84 -3.83 -4.99
C HIS A 70 8.11 -3.05 -5.32
N LEU A 71 8.03 -1.95 -6.09
CA LEU A 71 9.20 -1.28 -6.65
C LEU A 71 10.22 -0.86 -5.57
N PHE A 72 9.72 -0.38 -4.44
CA PHE A 72 10.53 0.13 -3.34
C PHE A 72 10.89 -0.95 -2.31
N LEU A 73 10.45 -2.21 -2.46
CA LEU A 73 10.64 -3.20 -1.39
C LEU A 73 12.10 -3.49 -1.05
N SER A 74 13.04 -3.41 -1.99
CA SER A 74 14.45 -3.72 -1.71
C SER A 74 15.08 -2.78 -0.70
N GLU A 75 14.84 -1.48 -0.83
CA GLU A 75 15.36 -0.47 0.12
C GLU A 75 14.71 -0.60 1.50
N TRP A 76 13.42 -0.94 1.55
CA TRP A 76 12.72 -1.22 2.81
C TRP A 76 13.27 -2.46 3.49
N TRP A 77 13.51 -3.54 2.73
CA TRP A 77 14.07 -4.80 3.24
C TRP A 77 15.47 -4.59 3.83
N LEU A 78 16.31 -3.79 3.18
CA LEU A 78 17.64 -3.44 3.67
C LEU A 78 17.61 -2.54 4.92
N ALA A 79 16.67 -1.58 4.97
CA ALA A 79 16.58 -0.62 6.07
C ALA A 79 15.91 -1.18 7.33
N TYR A 80 14.98 -2.13 7.16
CA TYR A 80 14.19 -2.71 8.25
C TYR A 80 14.28 -4.24 8.27
N PRO A 81 15.49 -4.82 8.46
CA PRO A 81 15.69 -6.27 8.37
C PRO A 81 14.98 -7.08 9.48
N SER A 82 14.50 -6.41 10.53
CA SER A 82 13.73 -7.04 11.62
C SER A 82 12.22 -6.93 11.43
N ALA A 83 11.74 -6.23 10.39
CA ALA A 83 10.33 -6.16 10.07
C ALA A 83 9.89 -7.41 9.31
N TYR A 84 8.64 -7.82 9.51
CA TYR A 84 8.04 -8.89 8.72
C TYR A 84 7.58 -8.37 7.35
N PHE A 85 7.96 -9.05 6.27
CA PHE A 85 7.58 -8.73 4.90
C PHE A 85 6.51 -9.69 4.40
N TYR A 86 5.31 -9.17 4.14
CA TYR A 86 4.23 -9.96 3.57
C TYR A 86 3.95 -9.56 2.12
N ALA A 87 3.94 -10.57 1.26
CA ALA A 87 3.64 -10.44 -0.16
C ALA A 87 2.15 -10.71 -0.44
N PRO A 88 1.52 -10.03 -1.39
CA PRO A 88 0.27 -10.50 -1.98
C PRO A 88 0.53 -11.78 -2.78
N PRO A 89 -0.51 -12.56 -3.10
CA PRO A 89 -0.31 -13.79 -3.87
C PRO A 89 0.39 -13.50 -5.20
N GLY A 90 1.33 -14.37 -5.59
CA GLY A 90 2.12 -14.23 -6.82
C GLY A 90 3.39 -13.36 -6.70
N LEU A 91 3.51 -12.50 -5.67
CA LEU A 91 4.64 -11.58 -5.61
C LEU A 91 5.95 -12.29 -5.24
N GLN A 92 5.89 -13.31 -4.39
CA GLN A 92 7.08 -14.07 -3.98
C GLN A 92 7.78 -14.69 -5.20
N GLN A 93 7.03 -15.17 -6.19
CA GLN A 93 7.60 -15.72 -7.43
C GLN A 93 8.21 -14.63 -8.31
N LYS A 94 7.59 -13.44 -8.35
CA LYS A 94 8.07 -12.29 -9.15
C LYS A 94 9.31 -11.62 -8.54
N ARG A 95 9.43 -11.65 -7.21
CA ARG A 95 10.51 -11.04 -6.42
C ARG A 95 11.28 -12.10 -5.64
N SER A 96 11.82 -13.09 -6.35
CA SER A 96 12.65 -14.15 -5.77
C SER A 96 13.98 -13.65 -5.20
N ASP A 97 14.33 -12.39 -5.46
CA ASP A 97 15.48 -11.70 -4.86
C ASP A 97 15.23 -11.25 -3.40
N LEU A 98 13.97 -11.27 -2.93
CA LEU A 98 13.59 -10.91 -1.57
C LEU A 98 13.03 -12.12 -0.81
N VAL A 99 13.30 -12.16 0.50
CA VAL A 99 12.68 -13.13 1.41
C VAL A 99 11.44 -12.49 2.02
N PHE A 100 10.31 -13.19 1.90
CA PHE A 100 9.04 -12.82 2.50
C PHE A 100 8.69 -13.80 3.63
N ASP A 101 8.21 -13.29 4.75
CA ASP A 101 7.80 -14.07 5.90
C ASP A 101 6.45 -14.77 5.69
N GLY A 102 5.64 -14.27 4.74
CA GLY A 102 4.35 -14.86 4.43
C GLY A 102 3.71 -14.33 3.15
N THR A 103 2.63 -14.99 2.75
CA THR A 103 1.76 -14.56 1.67
C THR A 103 0.41 -14.18 2.26
N LEU A 104 0.00 -12.93 2.02
CA LEU A 104 -1.30 -12.41 2.39
C LEU A 104 -2.41 -13.21 1.70
N ASN A 105 -3.52 -13.41 2.43
CA ASN A 105 -4.65 -14.20 1.98
C ASN A 105 -5.96 -13.66 2.59
N THR A 106 -7.05 -14.42 2.49
CA THR A 106 -8.37 -13.99 2.99
C THR A 106 -8.48 -13.99 4.52
N LYS A 107 -7.50 -14.56 5.23
CA LYS A 107 -7.46 -14.61 6.70
C LYS A 107 -6.49 -13.57 7.23
N THR A 108 -6.89 -12.94 8.33
CA THR A 108 -6.02 -12.03 9.07
C THR A 108 -4.88 -12.79 9.75
N GLU A 109 -3.66 -12.31 9.56
CA GLU A 109 -2.47 -12.90 10.18
C GLU A 109 -2.44 -12.70 11.69
N PRO A 110 -1.87 -13.67 12.46
CA PRO A 110 -1.74 -13.55 13.90
C PRO A 110 -1.06 -12.26 14.37
N LEU A 111 -0.11 -11.74 13.59
CA LEU A 111 0.69 -10.56 13.93
C LEU A 111 -0.14 -9.27 14.09
N TRP A 112 -1.29 -9.16 13.41
CA TRP A 112 -2.20 -8.00 13.52
C TRP A 112 -3.64 -8.41 13.81
N HIS A 113 -3.84 -9.65 14.28
CA HIS A 113 -5.15 -10.17 14.63
C HIS A 113 -5.85 -9.31 15.69
N GLY A 114 -7.15 -9.07 15.51
CA GLY A 114 -7.96 -8.22 16.38
C GLY A 114 -7.73 -6.71 16.23
N GLN A 115 -6.72 -6.29 15.45
CA GLN A 115 -6.39 -4.88 15.25
C GLN A 115 -6.64 -4.41 13.82
N LEU A 116 -6.35 -5.27 12.84
CA LEU A 116 -6.64 -5.05 11.42
C LEU A 116 -7.37 -6.25 10.85
N LEU A 117 -8.43 -6.00 10.10
CA LEU A 117 -9.09 -7.00 9.28
C LEU A 117 -8.45 -7.01 7.89
N GLN A 118 -8.44 -8.17 7.25
CA GLN A 118 -7.82 -8.38 5.95
C GLN A 118 -8.71 -9.31 5.13
N THR A 119 -8.82 -9.04 3.83
CA THR A 119 -9.38 -10.01 2.89
C THR A 119 -8.82 -9.80 1.48
N VAL A 120 -9.02 -10.76 0.60
CA VAL A 120 -8.70 -10.64 -0.83
C VAL A 120 -9.92 -10.10 -1.56
N LEU A 121 -9.73 -9.00 -2.27
CA LEU A 121 -10.65 -8.47 -3.25
C LEU A 121 -10.22 -8.92 -4.63
N LYS A 122 -11.06 -9.72 -5.29
CA LYS A 122 -10.85 -10.16 -6.68
C LYS A 122 -11.51 -9.17 -7.63
N GLY A 123 -10.72 -8.58 -8.51
CA GLY A 123 -11.22 -7.73 -9.58
C GLY A 123 -11.52 -8.53 -10.85
N SER A 124 -10.51 -9.27 -11.32
CA SER A 124 -10.58 -10.16 -12.50
C SER A 124 -9.76 -11.43 -12.25
N ASP A 125 -9.67 -12.31 -13.25
CA ASP A 125 -8.84 -13.53 -13.16
C ASP A 125 -7.34 -13.23 -13.00
N THR A 126 -6.90 -12.03 -13.36
CA THR A 126 -5.49 -11.61 -13.33
C THR A 126 -5.20 -10.51 -12.32
N MET A 127 -6.24 -9.86 -11.78
CA MET A 127 -6.11 -8.74 -10.85
C MET A 127 -6.80 -9.05 -9.52
N GLU A 128 -5.99 -9.20 -8.49
CA GLU A 128 -6.43 -9.32 -7.11
C GLU A 128 -5.64 -8.38 -6.21
N GLU A 129 -6.30 -7.91 -5.16
CA GLU A 129 -5.75 -7.02 -4.15
C GLU A 129 -6.07 -7.54 -2.77
N VAL A 130 -5.12 -7.45 -1.86
CA VAL A 130 -5.39 -7.62 -0.43
C VAL A 130 -5.76 -6.27 0.16
N ILE A 131 -6.99 -6.16 0.63
CA ILE A 131 -7.52 -4.96 1.27
C ILE A 131 -7.52 -5.13 2.80
N PHE A 132 -7.42 -4.00 3.50
CA PHE A 132 -7.38 -3.97 4.96
C PHE A 132 -8.46 -3.06 5.50
N CYS A 133 -9.04 -3.42 6.65
CA CYS A 133 -9.96 -2.55 7.36
C CYS A 133 -9.50 -2.38 8.79
N ASP A 134 -9.43 -1.12 9.21
CA ASP A 134 -9.15 -0.75 10.58
C ASP A 134 -10.47 -0.52 11.33
N PRO A 135 -10.91 -1.46 12.19
CA PRO A 135 -12.23 -1.39 12.82
C PRO A 135 -12.36 -0.25 13.83
N LEU A 136 -11.26 0.18 14.45
CA LEU A 136 -11.27 1.26 15.45
C LEU A 136 -11.49 2.63 14.80
N SER A 137 -10.83 2.91 13.68
CA SER A 137 -11.01 4.14 12.91
C SER A 137 -12.15 4.06 11.89
N ARG A 138 -12.73 2.86 11.67
CA ARG A 138 -13.71 2.58 10.61
C ARG A 138 -13.20 2.96 9.23
N THR A 139 -11.90 2.75 8.98
CA THR A 139 -11.23 3.10 7.73
C THR A 139 -10.93 1.85 6.91
N LEU A 140 -11.37 1.85 5.66
CA LEU A 140 -11.02 0.85 4.67
C LEU A 140 -9.78 1.33 3.89
N ILE A 141 -8.73 0.50 3.84
CA ILE A 141 -7.50 0.74 3.10
C ILE A 141 -7.50 -0.13 1.85
N ILE A 142 -7.41 0.54 0.71
CA ILE A 142 -7.48 -0.02 -0.63
C ILE A 142 -6.30 0.55 -1.43
N GLY A 143 -5.70 -0.24 -2.33
CA GLY A 143 -4.73 0.24 -3.30
C GLY A 143 -5.39 0.49 -4.65
N ASP A 144 -5.04 -0.31 -5.65
CA ASP A 144 -5.36 -0.04 -7.05
C ASP A 144 -6.76 -0.48 -7.49
N SER A 145 -7.48 -1.26 -6.67
CA SER A 145 -8.85 -1.68 -7.03
C SER A 145 -9.87 -0.53 -6.97
N LEU A 146 -9.53 0.58 -6.30
CA LEU A 146 -10.30 1.83 -6.31
C LEU A 146 -9.38 3.01 -6.53
N VAL A 147 -9.44 3.61 -7.73
CA VAL A 147 -8.59 4.75 -8.09
C VAL A 147 -9.42 6.02 -8.17
N TRP A 148 -8.87 7.09 -7.62
CA TRP A 148 -9.41 8.44 -7.76
C TRP A 148 -8.31 9.42 -8.16
N LEU A 149 -8.27 9.76 -9.45
CA LEU A 149 -7.32 10.73 -9.99
C LEU A 149 -7.93 12.13 -9.87
N LYS A 150 -7.40 12.89 -8.90
CA LYS A 150 -7.78 14.30 -8.65
C LYS A 150 -6.60 15.23 -8.94
N ASN A 151 -6.89 16.43 -9.42
CA ASN A 151 -5.93 17.54 -9.60
C ASN A 151 -4.68 17.19 -10.42
N ARG A 152 -4.82 16.35 -11.46
CA ARG A 152 -3.71 16.05 -12.38
C ARG A 152 -3.55 17.20 -13.37
N THR A 153 -2.32 17.67 -13.55
CA THR A 153 -1.98 18.77 -14.47
C THR A 153 -1.39 18.27 -15.80
N SER A 154 -0.81 17.06 -15.82
CA SER A 154 -0.28 16.46 -17.05
C SER A 154 -1.42 16.00 -17.97
N PRO A 155 -1.46 16.42 -19.24
CA PRO A 155 -2.48 15.98 -20.21
C PRO A 155 -2.56 14.46 -20.34
N ILE A 156 -1.42 13.77 -20.29
CA ILE A 156 -1.35 12.31 -20.41
C ILE A 156 -1.98 11.63 -19.18
N SER A 157 -1.72 12.13 -17.97
CA SER A 157 -2.32 11.59 -16.74
C SER A 157 -3.83 11.83 -16.67
N ILE A 158 -4.31 12.96 -17.21
CA ILE A 158 -5.74 13.25 -17.34
C ILE A 158 -6.39 12.27 -18.31
N LEU A 159 -5.80 12.10 -19.51
CA LEU A 159 -6.30 11.16 -20.52
C LEU A 159 -6.36 9.73 -19.98
N LEU A 160 -5.32 9.29 -19.27
CA LEU A 160 -5.30 7.98 -18.61
C LEU A 160 -6.47 7.82 -17.63
N GLY A 161 -6.75 8.84 -16.82
CA GLY A 161 -7.86 8.81 -15.88
C GLY A 161 -9.24 8.81 -16.54
N LEU A 162 -9.40 9.55 -17.63
CA LEU A 162 -10.64 9.56 -18.41
C LEU A 162 -10.89 8.20 -19.07
N ILE A 163 -9.87 7.63 -19.73
CA ILE A 163 -9.94 6.31 -20.37
C ILE A 163 -10.32 5.24 -19.35
N ASN A 164 -9.84 5.34 -18.11
CA ASN A 164 -10.12 4.37 -17.04
C ASN A 164 -11.37 4.67 -16.21
N GLY A 165 -12.09 5.76 -16.47
CA GLY A 165 -13.28 6.15 -15.71
C GLY A 165 -12.99 6.65 -14.28
N CYS A 166 -11.74 6.95 -13.95
CA CYS A 166 -11.28 7.29 -12.59
C CYS A 166 -10.93 8.78 -12.41
N TYR A 167 -11.17 9.63 -13.42
CA TYR A 167 -10.90 11.07 -13.33
C TYR A 167 -12.06 11.81 -12.67
N PHE A 168 -11.80 12.49 -11.54
CA PHE A 168 -12.81 13.13 -10.68
C PHE A 168 -13.95 12.22 -10.16
N ASN A 169 -13.92 10.93 -10.44
CA ASN A 169 -14.87 9.93 -9.95
C ASN A 169 -14.09 8.74 -9.35
N PRO A 170 -14.28 8.37 -8.07
CA PRO A 170 -13.66 7.16 -7.54
C PRO A 170 -14.29 5.93 -8.20
N ALA A 171 -13.49 5.15 -8.89
CA ALA A 171 -13.96 3.97 -9.62
C ALA A 171 -12.89 2.89 -9.69
N MET A 172 -13.34 1.64 -9.86
CA MET A 172 -12.48 0.54 -10.27
C MET A 172 -12.05 0.78 -11.73
N PRO A 173 -10.74 0.93 -12.00
CA PRO A 173 -10.23 1.15 -13.35
C PRO A 173 -10.68 0.04 -14.31
N TYR A 174 -10.87 0.35 -15.59
CA TYR A 174 -11.29 -0.68 -16.55
C TYR A 174 -10.27 -1.80 -16.72
N TYR A 175 -8.96 -1.55 -16.56
CA TYR A 175 -7.94 -2.61 -16.62
C TYR A 175 -7.93 -3.55 -15.40
N TRP A 176 -8.70 -3.20 -14.35
CA TRP A 176 -8.89 -4.02 -13.16
C TRP A 176 -10.11 -4.95 -13.26
N ARG A 177 -10.99 -4.72 -14.23
CA ARG A 177 -12.19 -5.53 -14.52
C ARG A 177 -11.82 -6.66 -15.48
#